data_AF-A0A354Q9E5-F1
#
_entry.id   AF-A0A354Q9E5-F1
#
_cell.length_a   1.000
_cell.length_b   1.000
_cell.length_c   1.000
_cell.angle_alpha   90.00
_cell.angle_beta   90.00
_cell.angle_gamma   90.00
#
_symmetry.space_group_name_H-M   'P 1'
#
loop_
_entity.id
_entity.type
_entity.pdbx_description
1 polymer ?
#
loop_
_entity_poly.entity_id
_entity_poly.type
_entity_poly.pdbx_seq_one_letter_code
_entity_poly.pdbx_strand_id
1 'polypeptide(L)'
;PQQSVLNQLQQDILFREPRRAEPLNLEQDESLVVLACANPRREVEAVASLIWDWIRRDPDLQLNECALIVHDMELYQHEIEQVFESIYNLPYHLIDGISGSASRLEDAANSLLGLCFTEYTRRDIFSLINNPCFLQKFDDTVSAGKNSYGEPLQIQQWL
;
A
#
# COMPACT_ATOMS: atom_id res chain seq x y z
N PRO A 1 37.09 -6.97 -6.07
CA PRO A 1 35.95 -6.51 -5.25
C PRO A 1 36.44 -5.86 -3.94
N GLN A 2 36.06 -4.60 -3.69
CA GLN A 2 36.31 -3.98 -2.39
C GLN A 2 35.57 -4.77 -1.30
N GLN A 3 36.27 -5.04 -0.21
CA GLN A 3 35.72 -5.80 0.91
C GLN A 3 34.79 -4.87 1.70
N SER A 4 33.48 -5.06 1.51
CA SER A 4 32.44 -4.32 2.22
C SER A 4 31.95 -5.11 3.43
N VAL A 5 31.31 -4.42 4.39
CA VAL A 5 30.68 -5.06 5.54
C VAL A 5 29.63 -6.08 5.09
N LEU A 6 28.82 -5.73 4.09
CA LEU A 6 27.82 -6.63 3.50
C LEU A 6 28.47 -7.87 2.85
N ASN A 7 29.52 -7.69 2.05
CA ASN A 7 30.22 -8.81 1.41
C ASN A 7 30.82 -9.76 2.44
N GLN A 8 31.39 -9.23 3.53
CA GLN A 8 31.93 -10.06 4.60
C GLN A 8 30.81 -10.85 5.29
N LEU A 9 29.68 -10.23 5.61
CA LEU A 9 28.54 -10.90 6.22
C LEU A 9 27.99 -12.02 5.33
N GLN A 10 27.86 -11.76 4.03
CA GLN A 10 27.43 -12.77 3.05
C GLN A 10 28.40 -13.94 2.95
N GLN A 11 29.71 -13.68 2.97
CA GLN A 11 30.73 -14.73 2.97
C GLN A 11 30.68 -15.58 4.25
N ASP A 12 30.51 -14.97 5.41
CA ASP A 12 30.41 -15.69 6.69
C ASP A 12 29.21 -16.64 6.70
N ILE A 13 28.06 -16.20 6.17
CA ILE A 13 26.87 -17.03 6.00
C ILE A 13 27.13 -18.16 4.99
N LEU A 14 27.77 -17.85 3.86
CA LEU A 14 28.09 -18.81 2.80
C LEU A 14 29.00 -19.94 3.30
N PHE A 15 30.05 -19.61 4.04
CA PHE A 15 31.01 -20.57 4.60
C PHE A 15 30.58 -21.15 5.95
N ARG A 16 29.43 -20.69 6.50
CA ARG A 16 28.91 -21.08 7.81
C ARG A 16 29.94 -20.88 8.92
N GLU A 17 30.64 -19.75 8.86
CA GLU A 17 31.58 -19.35 9.90
C GLU A 17 30.86 -19.24 11.25
N PRO A 18 31.44 -19.74 12.34
CA PRO A 18 30.85 -19.59 13.66
C PRO A 18 30.79 -18.13 14.06
N ARG A 19 29.85 -17.80 14.96
CA ARG A 19 29.73 -16.46 15.52
C ARG A 19 31.08 -16.02 16.09
N ARG A 20 31.62 -14.90 15.59
CA ARG A 20 32.87 -14.35 16.09
C ARG A 20 32.71 -13.86 17.53
N ALA A 21 33.74 -14.12 18.34
CA ALA A 21 33.86 -13.56 19.68
C ALA A 21 34.39 -12.12 19.65
N GLU A 22 35.27 -11.82 18.69
CA GLU A 22 35.89 -10.51 18.48
C GLU A 22 35.25 -9.81 17.27
N PRO A 23 35.10 -8.48 17.30
CA PRO A 23 34.59 -7.72 16.17
C PRO A 23 35.56 -7.78 14.97
N LEU A 24 35.01 -7.67 13.76
CA LEU A 24 35.80 -7.52 12.54
C LEU A 24 36.58 -6.21 12.59
N ASN A 25 37.86 -6.26 12.21
CA ASN A 25 38.67 -5.06 12.02
C ASN A 25 38.46 -4.50 10.60
N LEU A 26 37.19 -4.18 10.30
CA LEU A 26 36.76 -3.55 9.05
C LEU A 26 36.25 -2.15 9.37
N GLU A 27 36.63 -1.19 8.53
CA GLU A 27 36.04 0.16 8.55
C GLU A 27 34.55 0.05 8.22
N GLN A 28 33.71 0.83 8.91
CA GLN A 28 32.29 0.85 8.65
C GLN A 28 32.01 1.55 7.31
N ASP A 29 31.25 0.89 6.45
CA ASP A 29 30.81 1.42 5.15
C ASP A 29 29.30 1.65 5.11
N GLU A 30 28.80 2.15 3.97
CA GLU A 30 27.37 2.39 3.73
C GLU A 30 26.66 1.13 3.17
N SER A 31 27.32 -0.04 3.09
CA SER A 31 26.73 -1.25 2.50
C SER A 31 25.70 -1.93 3.40
N LEU A 32 25.81 -1.71 4.72
CA LEU A 32 24.84 -2.16 5.71
C LEU A 32 24.69 -1.09 6.79
N VAL A 33 23.50 -0.49 6.85
CA VAL A 33 23.20 0.59 7.79
C VAL A 33 21.99 0.21 8.62
N VAL A 34 22.07 0.50 9.93
CA VAL A 34 20.94 0.37 10.86
C VAL A 34 20.55 1.76 11.30
N LEU A 35 19.31 2.16 11.02
CA LEU A 35 18.77 3.45 11.41
C LEU A 35 17.72 3.27 12.49
N ALA A 36 17.76 4.13 13.51
CA ALA A 36 16.71 4.22 14.52
C ALA A 36 15.87 5.47 14.24
N CYS A 37 14.56 5.29 14.08
CA CYS A 37 13.61 6.36 13.78
C CYS A 37 12.50 6.38 14.82
N ALA A 38 11.83 7.52 14.97
CA ALA A 38 10.84 7.74 16.03
C ALA A 38 9.41 7.28 15.67
N ASN A 39 9.09 7.22 14.36
CA ASN A 39 7.77 6.83 13.87
C ASN A 39 7.87 6.30 12.42
N PRO A 40 6.86 5.56 11.93
CA PRO A 40 6.85 4.98 10.58
C PRO A 40 7.07 6.03 9.48
N ARG A 41 6.48 7.23 9.62
CA ARG A 41 6.70 8.32 8.68
C ARG A 41 8.17 8.72 8.56
N ARG A 42 8.86 8.90 9.69
CA ARG A 42 10.29 9.24 9.75
C ARG A 42 11.17 8.12 9.20
N GLU A 43 10.77 6.87 9.37
CA GLU A 43 11.44 5.73 8.75
C GLU A 43 11.37 5.83 7.22
N VAL A 44 10.18 6.04 6.67
CA VAL A 44 9.98 6.19 5.23
C VAL A 44 10.72 7.42 4.68
N GLU A 45 10.69 8.56 5.38
CA GLU A 45 11.46 9.76 5.01
C GLU A 45 12.96 9.49 4.96
N ALA A 46 13.50 8.76 5.95
CA ALA A 46 14.91 8.41 5.99
C ALA A 46 15.28 7.48 4.82
N VAL A 47 14.46 6.47 4.54
CA VAL A 47 14.69 5.56 3.40
C VAL A 47 14.60 6.28 2.07
N ALA A 48 13.60 7.14 1.87
CA ALA A 48 13.46 7.93 0.66
C ALA A 48 14.69 8.84 0.44
N SER A 49 15.20 9.44 1.51
CA SER A 49 16.42 10.26 1.46
C SER A 49 17.65 9.44 1.07
N LEU A 50 17.80 8.22 1.61
CA LEU A 50 18.91 7.32 1.26
C LEU A 50 18.85 6.90 -0.21
N ILE A 51 17.67 6.48 -0.69
CA ILE A 51 17.47 6.10 -2.10
C ILE A 51 17.84 7.27 -3.02
N TRP A 52 17.36 8.48 -2.69
CA TRP A 52 17.67 9.67 -3.46
C TRP A 52 19.17 9.99 -3.49
N ASP A 53 19.84 9.88 -2.35
CA ASP A 53 21.28 10.09 -2.25
C ASP A 53 22.08 9.06 -3.05
N TRP A 54 21.67 7.79 -3.05
CA TRP A 54 22.31 6.74 -3.85
C TRP A 54 22.18 7.00 -5.34
N ILE A 55 20.99 7.35 -5.83
CA ILE A 55 20.76 7.69 -7.25
C ILE A 55 21.58 8.91 -7.68
N ARG A 56 21.76 9.88 -6.78
CA ARG A 56 22.57 11.06 -7.08
C ARG A 56 24.07 10.74 -7.14
N ARG A 57 24.55 9.82 -6.29
CA ARG A 57 25.97 9.44 -6.22
C ARG A 57 26.35 8.45 -7.32
N ASP A 58 25.45 7.54 -7.67
CA ASP A 58 25.64 6.51 -8.68
C ASP A 58 24.57 6.61 -9.78
N PRO A 59 24.91 7.20 -10.93
CA PRO A 59 23.97 7.37 -12.04
C PRO A 59 23.63 6.06 -12.78
N ASP A 60 24.37 4.98 -12.54
CA ASP A 60 24.08 3.67 -13.14
C ASP A 60 23.01 2.91 -12.33
N LEU A 61 22.79 3.29 -11.06
CA LEU A 61 21.80 2.68 -10.17
C LEU A 61 20.37 3.03 -10.63
N GLN A 62 19.57 2.01 -10.92
CA GLN A 62 18.18 2.20 -11.32
C GLN A 62 17.22 1.93 -10.17
N LEU A 63 16.09 2.65 -10.14
CA LEU A 63 15.07 2.48 -9.10
C LEU A 63 14.43 1.09 -9.06
N ASN A 64 14.43 0.36 -10.17
CA ASN A 64 13.96 -1.03 -10.24
C ASN A 64 14.89 -2.03 -9.54
N GLU A 65 16.11 -1.62 -9.18
CA GLU A 65 17.06 -2.42 -8.38
C GLU A 65 16.89 -2.18 -6.88
N CYS A 66 16.07 -1.20 -6.50
CA CYS A 66 15.72 -0.89 -5.12
C CYS A 66 14.41 -1.57 -4.73
N ALA A 67 14.40 -2.28 -3.59
CA ALA A 67 13.21 -2.88 -3.02
C ALA A 67 13.00 -2.38 -1.59
N LEU A 68 11.78 -1.94 -1.28
CA LEU A 68 11.34 -1.61 0.08
C LEU A 68 10.46 -2.75 0.60
N ILE A 69 10.83 -3.30 1.75
CA ILE A 69 10.07 -4.36 2.41
C ILE A 69 9.63 -3.86 3.78
N VAL A 70 8.33 -3.94 4.04
CA VAL A 70 7.71 -3.54 5.31
C VAL A 70 7.01 -4.74 5.95
N HIS A 71 6.90 -4.73 7.27
CA HIS A 71 6.26 -5.83 7.99
C HIS A 71 4.72 -5.78 7.95
N ASP A 72 4.15 -4.60 7.72
CA ASP A 72 2.71 -4.32 7.69
C ASP A 72 2.44 -3.27 6.61
N MET A 73 1.82 -3.69 5.51
CA MET A 73 1.55 -2.79 4.39
C MET A 73 0.47 -1.77 4.73
N GLU A 74 -0.53 -2.10 5.56
CA GLU A 74 -1.66 -1.21 5.84
C GLU A 74 -1.21 0.03 6.60
N LEU A 75 -0.28 -0.15 7.53
CA LEU A 75 0.28 0.94 8.34
C LEU A 75 1.25 1.83 7.54
N TYR A 76 2.04 1.24 6.64
CA TYR A 76 3.08 1.96 5.91
C TYR A 76 2.60 2.54 4.57
N GLN A 77 1.55 1.99 3.95
CA GLN A 77 1.11 2.40 2.61
C GLN A 77 0.86 3.91 2.53
N HIS A 78 0.08 4.47 3.46
CA HIS A 78 -0.23 5.89 3.44
C HIS A 78 1.02 6.77 3.58
N GLU A 79 1.94 6.39 4.48
CA GLU A 79 3.17 7.14 4.71
C GLU A 79 4.12 7.05 3.49
N ILE A 80 4.20 5.89 2.83
CA ILE A 80 4.96 5.70 1.59
C ILE A 80 4.39 6.59 0.49
N GLU A 81 3.08 6.51 0.22
CA GLU A 81 2.41 7.33 -0.79
C GLU A 81 2.68 8.81 -0.56
N GLN A 82 2.48 9.30 0.67
CA GLN A 82 2.69 10.71 1.01
C GLN A 82 4.15 11.14 0.83
N VAL A 83 5.11 10.37 1.37
CA VAL A 83 6.53 10.77 1.36
C VAL A 83 7.12 10.68 -0.05
N PHE A 84 6.84 9.60 -0.78
CA PHE A 84 7.41 9.39 -2.11
C PHE A 84 6.86 10.39 -3.12
N GLU A 85 5.57 10.75 -3.03
CA GLU A 85 4.98 11.78 -3.89
C GLU A 85 5.43 13.20 -3.50
N SER A 86 5.46 13.53 -2.19
CA SER A 86 5.65 14.92 -1.75
C SER A 86 7.10 15.40 -1.73
N ILE A 87 8.07 14.56 -1.36
CA ILE A 87 9.44 15.03 -1.10
C ILE A 87 10.29 14.99 -2.36
N TYR A 88 10.29 13.84 -3.04
CA TYR A 88 11.22 13.56 -4.14
C TYR A 88 10.52 13.16 -5.45
N ASN A 89 9.19 13.02 -5.43
CA ASN A 89 8.39 12.51 -6.55
C ASN A 89 9.00 11.22 -7.14
N LEU A 90 9.41 10.32 -6.26
CA LEU A 90 10.08 9.06 -6.59
C LEU A 90 9.05 8.10 -7.20
N PRO A 91 9.29 7.53 -8.40
CA PRO A 91 8.41 6.52 -8.94
C PRO A 91 8.55 5.22 -8.13
N TYR A 92 7.43 4.64 -7.72
CA TYR A 92 7.35 3.39 -6.97
C TYR A 92 6.21 2.51 -7.47
N HIS A 93 6.26 1.22 -7.14
CA HIS A 93 5.20 0.26 -7.42
C HIS A 93 4.92 -0.56 -6.16
N LEU A 94 3.67 -0.54 -5.69
CA LEU A 94 3.23 -1.35 -4.55
C LEU A 94 2.81 -2.73 -5.03
N ILE A 95 3.45 -3.78 -4.50
CA ILE A 95 3.19 -5.18 -4.91
C ILE A 95 2.04 -5.79 -4.09
N ASP A 96 1.87 -5.38 -2.84
CA ASP A 96 0.82 -5.85 -1.92
C ASP A 96 -0.06 -4.71 -1.38
N GLY A 97 -0.10 -3.57 -2.08
CA GLY A 97 -0.97 -2.47 -1.69
C GLY A 97 -2.42 -2.92 -1.63
N ILE A 98 -3.18 -2.36 -0.68
CA ILE A 98 -4.63 -2.59 -0.58
C ILE A 98 -5.22 -2.09 -1.89
N SER A 99 -5.43 -3.02 -2.83
CA SER A 99 -5.82 -2.68 -4.19
C SER A 99 -7.17 -2.00 -4.14
N GLY A 100 -7.18 -0.68 -4.34
CA GLY A 100 -8.36 0.15 -4.13
C GLY A 100 -9.58 -0.28 -4.95
N SER A 101 -9.43 -1.07 -6.02
CA SER A 101 -10.54 -1.60 -6.81
C SER A 101 -11.07 -2.95 -6.28
N ALA A 102 -10.18 -3.85 -5.86
CA ALA A 102 -10.57 -5.13 -5.26
C ALA A 102 -11.22 -4.91 -3.89
N SER A 103 -10.63 -4.05 -3.06
CA SER A 103 -11.19 -3.70 -1.76
C SER A 103 -12.56 -3.01 -1.87
N ARG A 104 -12.76 -2.10 -2.84
CA ARG A 104 -14.06 -1.42 -3.03
C ARG A 104 -15.20 -2.37 -3.38
N LEU A 105 -14.93 -3.38 -4.20
CA LEU A 105 -15.93 -4.38 -4.57
C LEU A 105 -16.20 -5.34 -3.41
N GLU A 106 -15.16 -5.76 -2.70
CA GLU A 106 -15.28 -6.54 -1.46
C GLU A 106 -16.09 -5.78 -0.40
N ASP A 107 -15.79 -4.51 -0.17
CA ASP A 107 -16.52 -3.63 0.74
C ASP A 107 -17.97 -3.44 0.30
N ALA A 108 -18.22 -3.34 -1.01
CA ALA A 108 -19.57 -3.25 -1.58
C ALA A 108 -20.36 -4.54 -1.32
N ALA A 109 -19.75 -5.69 -1.58
CA ALA A 109 -20.36 -7.00 -1.35
C ALA A 109 -20.63 -7.24 0.14
N ASN A 110 -19.66 -6.92 1.01
CA ASN A 110 -19.81 -7.01 2.46
C ASN A 110 -20.89 -6.06 2.98
N SER A 111 -20.98 -4.84 2.46
CA SER A 111 -22.04 -3.89 2.82
C SER A 111 -23.42 -4.40 2.39
N LEU A 112 -23.54 -4.98 1.20
CA LEU A 112 -24.79 -5.54 0.68
C LEU A 112 -25.24 -6.77 1.47
N LEU A 113 -24.32 -7.71 1.71
CA LEU A 113 -24.58 -8.92 2.50
C LEU A 113 -24.87 -8.56 3.96
N GLY A 114 -24.14 -7.59 4.52
CA GLY A 114 -24.35 -7.07 5.87
C GLY A 114 -25.74 -6.46 6.05
N LEU A 115 -26.22 -5.73 5.04
CA LEU A 115 -27.57 -5.13 5.04
C LEU A 115 -28.67 -6.18 5.31
N CYS A 116 -28.53 -7.38 4.74
CA CYS A 116 -29.49 -8.48 4.92
C CYS A 116 -29.65 -8.92 6.39
N PHE A 117 -28.69 -8.60 7.26
CA PHE A 117 -28.70 -8.93 8.69
C PHE A 117 -29.06 -7.73 9.59
N THR A 118 -29.36 -6.56 9.01
CA THR A 118 -29.71 -5.33 9.74
C THR A 118 -31.20 -5.01 9.68
N GLU A 119 -31.65 -4.05 10.49
CA GLU A 119 -33.01 -3.49 10.44
C GLU A 119 -33.17 -2.40 9.36
N TYR A 120 -32.26 -2.33 8.37
CA TYR A 120 -32.28 -1.34 7.29
C TYR A 120 -32.31 0.10 7.81
N THR A 121 -31.49 0.43 8.80
CA THR A 121 -31.47 1.80 9.33
C THR A 121 -30.96 2.78 8.27
N ARG A 122 -31.27 4.07 8.45
CA ARG A 122 -30.76 5.13 7.56
C ARG A 122 -29.24 5.05 7.42
N ARG A 123 -28.50 4.72 8.49
CA ARG A 123 -27.04 4.62 8.42
C ARG A 123 -26.59 3.48 7.51
N ASP A 124 -27.24 2.34 7.59
CA ASP A 124 -26.89 1.13 6.83
C ASP A 124 -27.13 1.34 5.32
N ILE A 125 -28.27 1.93 4.98
CA ILE A 125 -28.62 2.25 3.58
C ILE A 125 -27.65 3.30 3.01
N PHE A 126 -27.34 4.36 3.77
CA PHE A 126 -26.40 5.38 3.29
C PHE A 126 -24.96 4.86 3.18
N SER A 127 -24.54 3.93 4.05
CA SER A 127 -23.25 3.27 3.94
C SER A 127 -23.11 2.48 2.63
N LEU A 128 -24.19 1.80 2.22
CA LEU A 128 -24.23 1.07 0.94
C LEU A 128 -24.18 2.01 -0.26
N ILE A 129 -25.00 3.07 -0.27
CA ILE A 129 -25.10 4.02 -1.38
C ILE A 129 -23.82 4.83 -1.56
N ASN A 130 -23.11 5.13 -0.46
CA ASN A 130 -21.85 5.88 -0.51
C ASN A 130 -20.68 5.08 -1.10
N ASN A 131 -20.82 3.77 -1.28
CA ASN A 131 -19.81 2.99 -1.98
C ASN A 131 -19.85 3.30 -3.49
N PRO A 132 -18.72 3.63 -4.13
CA PRO A 132 -18.67 4.06 -5.53
C PRO A 132 -19.25 3.02 -6.51
N CYS A 133 -19.23 1.73 -6.18
CA CYS A 133 -19.80 0.67 -7.01
C CYS A 133 -21.34 0.77 -7.12
N PHE A 134 -22.01 1.29 -6.09
CA PHE A 134 -23.46 1.48 -6.11
C PHE A 134 -23.84 2.90 -6.52
N LEU A 135 -23.05 3.89 -6.10
CA LEU A 135 -23.35 5.31 -6.32
C LEU A 135 -23.58 5.62 -7.81
N GLN A 136 -22.78 5.05 -8.71
CA GLN A 136 -22.94 5.25 -10.16
C GLN A 136 -24.33 4.80 -10.67
N LYS A 137 -24.90 3.71 -10.12
CA LYS A 137 -26.24 3.23 -10.50
C LYS A 137 -27.36 4.14 -10.00
N PHE A 138 -27.13 4.89 -8.92
CA PHE A 138 -28.12 5.81 -8.37
C PHE A 138 -27.98 7.23 -8.94
N ASP A 139 -26.77 7.65 -9.33
CA ASP A 139 -26.53 8.98 -9.91
C ASP A 139 -27.08 9.11 -11.34
N ASP A 140 -27.12 8.01 -12.10
CA ASP A 140 -27.78 7.93 -13.42
C ASP A 140 -29.28 8.25 -13.36
N THR A 141 -29.90 8.25 -12.17
CA THR A 141 -31.32 8.61 -12.01
C THR A 141 -31.56 10.12 -11.88
N VAL A 142 -30.51 10.95 -11.73
CA VAL A 142 -30.65 12.39 -11.47
C VAL A 142 -30.49 13.25 -12.74
N SER A 143 -29.79 12.78 -13.77
CA SER A 143 -29.58 13.55 -15.02
C SER A 143 -30.46 13.16 -16.22
N ALA A 144 -31.45 12.29 -16.04
CA ALA A 144 -32.48 12.07 -17.05
C ALA A 144 -33.82 12.58 -16.51
N GLY A 145 -34.24 13.76 -16.99
CA GLY A 145 -35.61 14.22 -16.84
C GLY A 145 -36.59 13.18 -17.35
N LYS A 146 -37.14 12.39 -16.44
CA LYS A 146 -38.45 11.73 -16.48
C LYS A 146 -38.68 11.15 -15.09
N ASN A 147 -39.56 11.80 -14.36
CA ASN A 147 -40.15 11.32 -13.12
C ASN A 147 -41.00 10.08 -13.45
N SER A 148 -40.37 8.92 -13.66
CA SER A 148 -41.07 7.64 -13.74
C SER A 148 -41.28 7.15 -12.32
N TYR A 149 -42.42 7.53 -11.75
CA TYR A 149 -43.10 6.73 -10.75
C TYR A 149 -42.99 5.27 -11.18
N GLY A 150 -42.51 4.42 -10.27
CA GLY A 150 -42.11 3.03 -10.55
C GLY A 150 -43.14 2.28 -11.38
N GLU A 151 -42.64 1.40 -12.26
CA GLU A 151 -43.50 0.48 -12.97
C GLU A 151 -44.37 -0.30 -11.97
N PRO A 152 -45.70 -0.36 -12.16
CA PRO A 152 -46.55 -1.14 -11.30
C PRO A 152 -46.18 -2.63 -11.44
N LEU A 153 -45.79 -3.26 -10.33
CA LEU A 153 -45.50 -4.69 -10.25
C LEU A 153 -46.70 -5.49 -10.80
N GLN A 154 -46.52 -6.11 -11.97
CA GLN A 154 -47.52 -7.02 -12.56
C GLN A 154 -47.45 -8.39 -11.87
N ILE A 155 -48.02 -8.45 -10.66
CA ILE A 155 -48.09 -9.66 -9.82
C ILE A 155 -48.91 -10.78 -10.50
N GLN A 156 -49.74 -10.46 -11.50
CA GLN A 156 -50.56 -11.45 -12.21
C GLN A 156 -49.80 -12.34 -13.22
N GLN A 157 -48.53 -12.04 -13.52
CA GLN A 157 -47.71 -12.93 -14.36
C GLN A 157 -47.05 -14.08 -13.57
N TRP A 158 -47.14 -14.05 -12.24
CA TRP A 158 -46.50 -15.00 -11.33
C TRP A 158 -47.50 -15.86 -10.54
N LEU A 159 -48.75 -15.94 -11.03
CA LEU A 159 -49.84 -16.75 -10.47
C LEU A 159 -50.32 -17.78 -11.49
#